data_AF-A0A0F3GJM0-F1
#
_entry.id   AF-A0A0F3GJM0-F1
#
_cell.length_a   1.000
_cell.length_b   1.000
_cell.length_c   1.000
_cell.angle_alpha   90.00
_cell.angle_beta   90.00
_cell.angle_gamma   90.00
#
_symmetry.space_group_name_H-M   'P 1'
#
loop_
_entity.id
_entity.type
_entity.pdbx_description
1 polymer ?
#
loop_
_entity_poly.entity_id
_entity_poly.type
_entity_poly.pdbx_seq_one_letter_code
_entity_poly.pdbx_strand_id
1 'polypeptide(L)'
;MKKANNGPLLINIGFGNVISANKVVTVLTSVSAPMKRLREEAKKIGKLIDATEGRRTRSIIITDSDHVILSALQTETLAQRLMSQASPDTEPETELKRPADGKKEKKEAKPTAR
;
A
#
# COMPACT_ATOMS: atom_id res chain seq x y z
N MET A 1 -27.84 14.53 11.27
CA MET A 1 -27.72 13.35 10.38
C MET A 1 -26.75 13.70 9.26
N LYS A 2 -25.50 13.21 9.32
CA LYS A 2 -24.54 13.42 8.21
C LYS A 2 -25.04 12.58 7.02
N LYS A 3 -25.34 13.23 5.90
CA LYS A 3 -25.61 12.53 4.63
C LYS A 3 -24.39 11.66 4.33
N ALA A 4 -24.59 10.35 4.24
CA ALA A 4 -23.60 9.46 3.66
C ALA A 4 -23.45 9.86 2.19
N ASN A 5 -22.33 10.49 1.85
CA ASN A 5 -21.95 10.70 0.46
C ASN A 5 -21.59 9.32 -0.10
N ASN A 6 -22.56 8.61 -0.66
CA ASN A 6 -22.37 7.34 -1.39
C ASN A 6 -21.65 7.55 -2.75
N GLY A 7 -20.85 8.62 -2.89
CA GLY A 7 -20.05 8.85 -4.08
C GLY A 7 -18.93 7.81 -4.16
N PRO A 8 -18.50 7.42 -5.38
CA PRO A 8 -17.37 6.52 -5.54
C PRO A 8 -16.13 7.14 -4.90
N LEU A 9 -15.41 6.36 -4.08
CA LEU A 9 -14.16 6.78 -3.47
C LEU A 9 -13.10 6.94 -4.57
N LEU A 10 -12.62 8.16 -4.79
CA LEU A 10 -11.63 8.48 -5.82
C LEU A 10 -10.28 8.83 -5.19
N ILE A 11 -9.21 8.31 -5.79
CA ILE A 11 -7.84 8.59 -5.36
C ILE A 11 -7.05 9.18 -6.53
N ASN A 12 -6.33 10.27 -6.26
CA ASN A 12 -5.39 10.86 -7.19
C ASN A 12 -4.16 9.94 -7.38
N ILE A 13 -3.83 9.68 -8.64
CA ILE A 13 -2.69 8.85 -9.05
C ILE A 13 -1.60 9.64 -9.80
N GLY A 14 -1.68 10.97 -9.76
CA GLY A 14 -0.73 11.89 -10.40
C GLY A 14 -1.38 12.75 -11.49
N PHE A 15 -0.92 13.99 -11.67
CA PHE A 15 -1.34 14.91 -12.76
C PHE A 15 -2.83 15.19 -12.89
N GLY A 16 -3.58 15.09 -11.79
CA GLY A 16 -5.04 15.23 -11.83
C GLY A 16 -5.77 13.97 -12.30
N ASN A 17 -5.04 12.91 -12.66
CA ASN A 17 -5.63 11.60 -12.93
C ASN A 17 -6.11 10.97 -11.62
N VAL A 18 -7.34 10.45 -11.65
CA VAL A 18 -8.00 9.83 -10.49
C VAL A 18 -8.54 8.46 -10.86
N ILE A 19 -8.55 7.54 -9.90
CA ILE A 19 -9.12 6.20 -10.07
C ILE A 19 -10.05 5.87 -8.92
N SER A 20 -10.97 4.92 -9.13
CA SER A 20 -11.80 4.40 -8.04
C SER A 20 -10.96 3.52 -7.11
N ALA A 21 -10.87 3.90 -5.85
CA ALA A 21 -10.13 3.16 -4.82
C ALA A 21 -10.66 1.73 -4.66
N ASN A 22 -11.98 1.56 -4.73
CA ASN A 22 -12.66 0.27 -4.58
C ASN A 22 -12.36 -0.72 -5.71
N LYS A 23 -11.79 -0.24 -6.82
CA LYS A 23 -11.45 -1.04 -8.00
C LYS A 23 -9.98 -1.43 -8.04
N VAL A 24 -9.16 -0.92 -7.11
CA VAL A 24 -7.74 -1.26 -7.02
C VAL A 24 -7.58 -2.62 -6.35
N VAL A 25 -6.96 -3.56 -7.06
CA VAL A 25 -6.60 -4.88 -6.54
C VAL A 25 -5.20 -4.85 -5.93
N THR A 26 -4.24 -4.22 -6.62
CA THR A 26 -2.86 -4.11 -6.13
C THR A 26 -2.12 -2.92 -6.72
N VAL A 27 -1.09 -2.46 -6.00
CA VAL A 27 -0.13 -1.44 -6.44
C VAL A 27 1.28 -2.04 -6.38
N LEU A 28 1.97 -2.01 -7.51
CA LEU A 28 3.28 -2.64 -7.73
C LEU A 28 4.33 -1.59 -8.12
N THR A 29 5.61 -1.96 -7.99
CA THR A 29 6.74 -1.16 -8.49
C THR A 29 6.96 -1.43 -9.98
N SER A 30 7.59 -0.50 -10.72
CA SER A 30 7.65 -0.55 -12.19
C SER A 30 8.94 -1.11 -12.82
N VAL A 31 9.94 -1.50 -12.01
CA VAL A 31 11.34 -1.62 -12.49
C VAL A 31 11.70 -3.02 -13.02
N SER A 32 11.02 -4.07 -12.56
CA SER A 32 11.45 -5.46 -12.83
C SER A 32 11.07 -5.95 -14.24
N ALA A 33 11.78 -6.97 -14.73
CA ALA A 33 11.48 -7.60 -16.03
C ALA A 33 10.04 -8.15 -16.15
N PRO A 34 9.45 -8.79 -15.11
CA PRO A 34 8.04 -9.15 -15.11
C PRO A 34 7.09 -7.96 -15.30
N MET A 35 7.40 -6.81 -14.71
CA MET A 35 6.57 -5.60 -14.83
C MET A 35 6.62 -5.00 -16.23
N LYS A 36 7.78 -5.07 -16.89
CA LYS A 36 7.89 -4.75 -18.31
C LYS A 36 6.99 -5.66 -19.15
N ARG A 37 7.01 -6.98 -18.92
CA ARG A 37 6.15 -7.95 -19.62
C ARG A 37 4.67 -7.66 -19.39
N LEU A 38 4.27 -7.44 -18.14
CA LEU A 38 2.90 -7.11 -17.76
C LEU A 38 2.37 -5.89 -18.53
N ARG A 39 3.19 -4.83 -18.64
CA ARG A 39 2.83 -3.64 -19.41
C ARG A 39 2.67 -3.92 -20.90
N GLU A 40 3.60 -4.67 -21.50
CA GLU A 40 3.51 -5.02 -22.92
C GLU A 40 2.28 -5.91 -23.21
N GLU A 41 1.97 -6.85 -22.33
CA GLU A 41 0.78 -7.70 -22.43
C GLU A 41 -0.50 -6.87 -22.34
N ALA A 42 -0.61 -6.00 -21.33
CA ALA A 42 -1.74 -5.08 -21.19
C ALA A 42 -1.90 -4.17 -22.42
N LYS A 43 -0.79 -3.72 -23.01
CA LYS A 43 -0.80 -2.91 -24.24
C LYS A 43 -1.36 -3.70 -25.43
N LYS A 44 -0.95 -4.96 -25.59
CA LYS A 44 -1.41 -5.84 -26.68
C LYS A 44 -2.92 -6.08 -26.62
N ILE A 45 -3.47 -6.24 -25.42
CA ILE A 45 -4.91 -6.50 -25.22
C ILE A 45 -5.75 -5.22 -25.06
N GLY A 46 -5.14 -4.03 -25.19
CA GLY A 46 -5.85 -2.75 -25.08
C GLY A 46 -6.29 -2.37 -23.65
N LYS A 47 -5.71 -2.99 -22.61
CA LYS A 47 -6.00 -2.72 -21.19
C LYS A 47 -4.95 -1.86 -20.48
N LEU A 48 -3.97 -1.33 -21.22
CA LEU A 48 -2.97 -0.43 -20.66
C LEU A 48 -3.48 1.01 -20.66
N ILE A 49 -3.44 1.65 -19.49
CA ILE A 49 -3.74 3.08 -19.32
C ILE A 49 -2.46 3.76 -18.84
N ASP A 50 -2.02 4.79 -19.57
CA ASP A 50 -0.87 5.60 -19.17
C ASP A 50 -1.33 6.91 -18.51
N ALA A 51 -1.11 7.03 -17.20
CA ALA A 51 -1.41 8.22 -16.41
C ALA A 51 -0.13 8.97 -15.97
N THR A 52 0.99 8.74 -16.65
CA THR A 52 2.30 9.31 -16.30
C THR A 52 2.58 10.69 -16.89
N GLU A 53 1.78 11.16 -17.85
CA GLU A 53 1.98 12.42 -18.59
C GLU A 53 3.41 12.59 -19.12
N GLY A 54 3.97 11.52 -19.70
CA GLY A 54 5.34 11.52 -20.27
C GLY A 54 6.45 11.47 -19.22
N ARG A 55 6.14 11.31 -17.93
CA ARG A 55 7.14 11.11 -16.88
C ARG A 55 7.51 9.63 -16.74
N ARG A 56 8.63 9.38 -16.06
CA ARG A 56 9.05 8.02 -15.71
C ARG A 56 7.96 7.32 -14.89
N THR A 57 7.49 6.17 -15.37
CA THR A 57 6.63 5.26 -14.61
C THR A 57 7.34 4.82 -13.32
N ARG A 58 6.75 5.12 -12.17
CA ARG A 58 7.27 4.74 -10.85
C ARG A 58 6.47 3.60 -10.22
N SER A 59 5.20 3.48 -10.57
CA SER A 59 4.31 2.44 -10.05
C SER A 59 3.34 1.95 -11.12
N ILE A 60 2.79 0.78 -10.87
CA ILE A 60 1.79 0.11 -11.70
C ILE A 60 0.61 -0.24 -10.79
N ILE A 61 -0.60 0.08 -11.22
CA ILE A 61 -1.84 -0.23 -10.50
C ILE A 61 -2.60 -1.27 -11.31
N ILE A 62 -3.06 -2.34 -10.66
CA ILE A 62 -3.92 -3.35 -11.29
C ILE A 62 -5.32 -3.21 -10.71
N THR A 63 -6.31 -3.20 -11.60
CA THR A 63 -7.72 -3.12 -11.23
C THR A 63 -8.43 -4.46 -11.39
N ASP A 64 -9.62 -4.57 -10.83
CA ASP A 64 -10.50 -5.76 -10.92
C ASP A 64 -10.97 -6.09 -12.35
N SER A 65 -10.80 -5.17 -13.30
CA SER A 65 -11.12 -5.32 -14.72
C SER A 65 -9.89 -5.67 -15.57
N ASP A 66 -8.79 -6.06 -14.92
CA ASP A 66 -7.44 -6.28 -15.46
C ASP A 66 -6.83 -5.06 -16.18
N HIS A 67 -7.34 -3.85 -15.96
CA HIS A 67 -6.64 -2.67 -16.45
C HIS A 67 -5.34 -2.49 -15.67
N VAL A 68 -4.27 -2.25 -16.42
CA VAL A 68 -2.95 -1.94 -15.89
C VAL A 68 -2.74 -0.45 -16.09
N ILE A 69 -2.65 0.28 -14.98
CA ILE A 69 -2.54 1.75 -14.99
C ILE A 69 -1.13 2.14 -14.57
N LEU A 70 -0.45 2.91 -15.40
CA LEU A 70 0.90 3.43 -15.10
C LEU A 70 0.80 4.76 -14.38
N SER A 71 1.56 4.91 -13.30
CA SER A 71 1.61 6.17 -12.54
C SER A 71 3.05 6.65 -12.34
N ALA A 72 3.22 7.97 -12.32
CA ALA A 72 4.49 8.62 -11.97
C ALA A 72 4.67 8.78 -10.46
N LEU A 73 3.66 8.43 -9.65
CA LEU A 73 3.78 8.42 -8.19
C LEU A 73 4.44 7.14 -7.70
N GLN A 74 5.13 7.24 -6.58
CA GLN A 74 5.71 6.08 -5.90
C GLN A 74 4.64 5.16 -5.34
N THR A 75 4.95 3.86 -5.30
CA THR A 75 4.08 2.80 -4.77
C THR A 75 3.68 3.11 -3.33
N GLU A 76 4.61 3.59 -2.51
CA GLU A 76 4.40 3.94 -1.10
C GLU A 76 3.38 5.08 -0.95
N THR A 77 3.47 6.12 -1.80
CA THR A 77 2.53 7.25 -1.79
C THR A 77 1.11 6.80 -2.14
N LEU A 78 0.98 5.90 -3.13
CA LEU A 78 -0.32 5.36 -3.52
C LEU A 78 -0.90 4.47 -2.43
N ALA A 79 -0.08 3.60 -1.83
CA ALA A 79 -0.48 2.74 -0.72
C ALA A 79 -0.96 3.57 0.48
N GLN A 80 -0.22 4.62 0.86
CA GLN A 80 -0.64 5.56 1.91
C GLN A 80 -1.99 6.19 1.60
N ARG A 81 -2.20 6.68 0.36
CA ARG A 81 -3.48 7.27 -0.05
C ARG A 81 -4.62 6.25 0.04
N LEU A 82 -4.41 5.02 -0.42
CA LEU A 82 -5.40 3.94 -0.34
C LEU A 82 -5.75 3.60 1.11
N MET A 83 -4.75 3.49 1.99
CA MET A 83 -4.95 3.19 3.41
C MET A 83 -5.63 4.34 4.16
N SER A 84 -5.28 5.60 3.85
CA SER A 84 -5.93 6.77 4.46
C SER A 84 -7.40 6.93 4.06
N GLN A 85 -7.82 6.37 2.93
CA GLN A 85 -9.23 6.36 2.54
C GLN A 85 -10.01 5.16 3.11
N ALA A 86 -9.33 4.17 3.69
CA ALA A 86 -9.93 2.97 4.25
C ALA A 86 -10.41 3.13 5.71
N SER A 87 -10.35 4.33 6.32
CA SER A 87 -10.79 4.57 7.71
C SER A 87 -11.48 5.92 7.90
N PRO A 88 -12.61 5.91 8.64
CA PRO A 88 -12.65 6.70 9.87
C PRO A 88 -12.47 5.88 11.15
N ASP A 89 -12.64 4.56 11.12
CA ASP A 89 -12.84 3.76 12.36
C ASP A 89 -11.94 2.51 12.48
N THR A 90 -10.74 2.50 11.91
CA THR A 90 -9.82 1.38 12.14
C THR A 90 -8.42 1.92 12.39
N GLU A 91 -8.08 2.03 13.67
CA GLU A 91 -6.71 2.27 14.11
C GLU A 91 -5.82 1.12 13.60
N PRO A 92 -4.69 1.42 12.94
CA PRO A 92 -3.73 0.38 12.61
C PRO A 92 -2.98 -0.02 13.88
N GLU A 93 -3.42 -1.09 14.54
CA GLU A 93 -2.59 -1.81 15.52
C GLU A 93 -1.37 -2.40 14.79
N THR A 94 -0.26 -1.65 14.80
CA THR A 94 1.08 -2.21 14.56
C THR A 94 2.01 -1.82 15.70
N GLU A 95 1.62 -2.12 16.94
CA GLU A 95 2.58 -2.29 18.03
C GLU A 95 3.23 -3.68 17.90
N LEU A 96 4.39 -3.73 17.25
CA LEU A 96 5.33 -4.83 17.40
C LEU A 96 5.91 -4.77 18.84
N LYS A 97 5.17 -5.26 19.84
CA LYS A 97 5.71 -5.58 21.16
C LYS A 97 6.76 -6.67 20.97
N ARG A 98 8.03 -6.30 20.91
CA ARG A 98 9.12 -7.22 21.26
C ARG A 98 8.96 -7.49 22.76
N PRO A 99 8.73 -8.72 23.22
CA PRO A 99 8.86 -8.99 24.65
C PRO A 99 10.33 -8.77 25.03
N ALA A 100 10.55 -7.77 25.86
CA ALA A 100 11.77 -7.64 26.64
C ALA A 100 11.65 -8.61 27.82
N ASP A 101 12.18 -9.83 27.68
CA ASP A 101 12.38 -10.70 28.82
C ASP A 101 13.50 -10.13 29.70
N GLY A 102 13.08 -9.42 30.74
CA GLY A 102 13.92 -9.00 31.86
C GLY A 102 13.55 -9.77 33.12
N LYS A 103 14.58 -10.31 33.80
CA LYS A 103 14.79 -10.47 35.27
C LYS A 103 15.83 -11.60 35.45
N LYS A 104 17.10 -11.37 35.83
CA LYS A 104 17.62 -10.84 37.12
C LYS A 104 16.87 -11.40 38.32
N GLU A 105 17.22 -12.62 38.73
CA GLU A 105 17.04 -13.09 40.11
C GLU A 105 18.27 -12.70 40.94
N LYS A 106 18.00 -12.00 42.05
CA LYS A 106 18.97 -11.60 43.07
C LYS A 106 18.78 -12.51 44.28
N LYS A 107 19.92 -12.99 44.81
CA LYS A 107 20.25 -13.18 46.23
C LYS A 107 19.38 -14.14 47.06
N GLU A 108 20.00 -15.25 47.46
CA GLU A 108 19.86 -15.79 48.82
C GLU A 108 21.22 -15.74 49.53
N ALA A 109 21.18 -15.28 50.78
CA ALA A 109 22.32 -15.14 51.68
C ALA A 109 22.40 -16.36 52.63
N LYS A 110 23.65 -16.74 52.92
CA LYS A 110 24.17 -17.68 53.94
C LYS A 110 23.32 -17.85 55.23
N PRO A 111 23.40 -19.02 55.90
CA PRO A 111 24.37 -19.17 57.00
C PRO A 111 25.10 -20.54 57.11
N THR A 112 26.37 -20.43 57.55
CA THR A 112 27.15 -21.25 58.52
C THR A 112 27.08 -22.79 58.57
N ALA A 113 28.26 -23.44 58.48
CA ALA A 113 28.90 -24.27 59.55
C ALA A 113 29.66 -25.51 59.03
N ARG A 114 31.00 -25.46 59.03
CA ARG A 114 31.91 -26.38 59.74
C ARG A 114 33.35 -25.90 59.63
#